data_AF-A0A520JLF5-F1
#
_entry.id   AF-A0A520JLF5-F1
#
_cell.length_a   1.000
_cell.length_b   1.000
_cell.length_c   1.000
_cell.angle_alpha   90.00
_cell.angle_beta   90.00
_cell.angle_gamma   90.00
#
_symmetry.space_group_name_H-M   'P 1'
#
loop_
_entity.id
_entity.type
_entity.pdbx_description
1 polymer ?
#
loop_
_entity_poly.entity_id
_entity_poly.type
_entity_poly.pdbx_seq_one_letter_code
_entity_poly.pdbx_strand_id
1 'polypeptide(L)'
;AATDPVGPIPDQTLAQDSADWPRGRIRVDLADYLVRPHQLWTITPVPAAGGYFGAPYYRIAIAGTSRMLAATPNGEVETITAATAGAEPLWQIDQLTDGSYRIKPKVVPGDGRDLALVAIGASTPTLAAFDPASPAGRWTFKRP
;
A
#
# COMPACT_ATOMS: atom_id res chain seq x y z
N ALA A 1 29.21 -18.47 34.11
CA ALA A 1 27.90 -17.78 34.12
C ALA A 1 28.03 -16.57 33.20
N ALA A 2 27.11 -16.36 32.26
CA ALA A 2 27.15 -15.16 31.42
C ALA A 2 26.67 -13.97 32.27
N THR A 3 27.55 -12.98 32.46
CA THR A 3 27.40 -11.89 33.45
C THR A 3 26.99 -10.55 32.86
N ASP A 4 26.67 -10.49 31.57
CA ASP A 4 26.27 -9.24 30.92
C ASP A 4 24.75 -9.21 30.67
N PRO A 5 24.07 -8.06 30.88
CA PRO A 5 22.68 -7.89 30.47
C PRO A 5 22.57 -8.10 28.97
N VAL A 6 21.62 -8.92 28.54
CA VAL A 6 21.31 -9.06 27.11
C VAL A 6 20.82 -7.70 26.61
N GLY A 7 21.58 -7.10 25.69
CA GLY A 7 21.21 -5.84 25.05
C GLY A 7 19.94 -5.98 24.19
N PRO A 8 19.30 -4.85 23.83
CA PRO A 8 18.12 -4.89 22.95
C PRO A 8 18.47 -5.55 21.62
N ILE A 9 17.58 -6.41 21.13
CA ILE A 9 17.70 -6.99 19.79
C ILE A 9 17.48 -5.86 18.78
N PRO A 10 18.38 -5.64 17.81
CA PRO A 10 18.19 -4.62 16.80
C PRO A 10 16.98 -4.94 15.92
N ASP A 11 16.35 -3.88 15.39
CA ASP A 11 15.26 -4.05 14.43
C ASP A 11 15.71 -4.81 13.18
N GLN A 12 14.79 -5.58 12.61
CA GLN A 12 15.02 -6.30 11.37
C GLN A 12 15.27 -5.32 10.23
N THR A 13 16.36 -5.51 9.48
CA THR A 13 16.64 -4.69 8.30
C THR A 13 15.77 -5.11 7.12
N LEU A 14 15.54 -4.19 6.17
CA LEU A 14 14.84 -4.51 4.91
C LEU A 14 15.51 -5.67 4.17
N ALA A 15 16.85 -5.73 4.14
CA ALA A 15 17.57 -6.80 3.46
C ALA A 15 17.30 -8.18 4.08
N GLN A 16 17.14 -8.25 5.41
CA GLN A 16 16.74 -9.48 6.11
C GLN A 16 15.26 -9.80 5.89
N ASP A 17 14.39 -8.80 5.94
CA ASP A 17 12.93 -8.96 5.76
C ASP A 17 12.60 -9.40 4.32
N SER A 18 13.31 -8.88 3.32
CA SER A 18 13.05 -9.14 1.91
C SER A 18 13.83 -10.31 1.30
N ALA A 19 14.66 -11.01 2.08
CA ALA A 19 15.59 -12.03 1.58
C ALA A 19 14.88 -13.13 0.78
N ASP A 20 13.71 -13.57 1.25
CA ASP A 20 12.95 -14.69 0.68
C ASP A 20 11.64 -14.27 0.00
N TRP A 21 11.47 -12.97 -0.30
CA TRP A 21 10.27 -12.52 -1.01
C TRP A 21 10.20 -13.12 -2.43
N PRO A 22 9.02 -13.61 -2.86
CA PRO A 22 8.84 -14.04 -4.24
C PRO A 22 9.19 -12.93 -5.24
N ARG A 23 9.87 -13.29 -6.34
CA ARG A 23 10.28 -12.32 -7.38
C ARG A 23 9.10 -11.68 -8.13
N GLY A 24 7.96 -12.35 -8.14
CA GLY A 24 6.76 -11.92 -8.86
C GLY A 24 5.83 -11.03 -8.04
N ARG A 25 4.55 -11.12 -8.41
CA ARG A 25 3.45 -10.45 -7.72
C ARG A 25 3.24 -11.11 -6.36
N ILE A 26 3.06 -10.31 -5.31
CA ILE A 26 2.86 -10.80 -3.93
C ILE A 26 1.59 -10.19 -3.38
N ARG A 27 0.67 -11.01 -2.86
CA ARG A 27 -0.55 -10.54 -2.20
C ARG A 27 -0.20 -9.59 -1.05
N VAL A 28 -0.98 -8.54 -0.88
CA VAL A 28 -0.85 -7.63 0.27
C VAL A 28 -1.87 -8.04 1.32
N ASP A 29 -1.43 -8.11 2.57
CA ASP A 29 -2.27 -8.37 3.73
C ASP A 29 -2.18 -7.21 4.73
N LEU A 30 -3.17 -7.13 5.62
CA LEU A 30 -3.19 -6.22 6.76
C LEU A 30 -2.68 -6.94 8.01
N ALA A 31 -1.93 -6.23 8.82
CA ALA A 31 -1.39 -6.73 10.08
C ALA A 31 -1.23 -5.58 11.08
N ASP A 32 -1.01 -5.93 12.34
CA ASP A 32 -0.67 -4.95 13.38
C ASP A 32 0.59 -4.18 12.99
N TYR A 33 0.57 -2.86 13.19
CA TYR A 33 1.69 -1.99 12.86
C TYR A 33 2.82 -2.19 13.87
N LEU A 34 3.89 -2.87 13.43
CA LEU A 34 5.07 -3.23 14.22
C LEU A 34 6.33 -2.56 13.67
N VAL A 35 6.18 -1.55 12.80
CA VAL A 35 7.30 -0.80 12.18
C VAL A 35 8.26 -1.71 11.41
N ARG A 36 7.75 -2.84 10.87
CA ARG A 36 8.56 -3.76 10.08
C ARG A 36 8.84 -3.19 8.69
N PRO A 37 9.97 -3.53 8.04
CA PRO A 37 10.34 -2.94 6.76
C PRO A 37 9.25 -3.05 5.67
N HIS A 38 8.59 -4.19 5.51
CA HIS A 38 7.47 -4.36 4.57
C HIS A 38 6.20 -3.55 4.90
N GLN A 39 6.10 -2.99 6.11
CA GLN A 39 4.96 -2.14 6.53
C GLN A 39 5.23 -0.66 6.27
N LEU A 40 6.45 -0.29 5.91
CA LEU A 40 6.81 1.10 5.62
C LEU A 40 6.64 1.36 4.12
N TRP A 41 5.85 2.38 3.79
CA TRP A 41 5.54 2.73 2.41
C TRP A 41 5.91 4.17 2.09
N THR A 42 6.50 4.38 0.91
CA THR A 42 6.78 5.70 0.33
C THR A 42 5.70 6.06 -0.67
N ILE A 43 5.10 7.24 -0.49
CA ILE A 43 4.09 7.80 -1.40
C ILE A 43 4.78 8.83 -2.28
N THR A 44 4.80 8.60 -3.59
CA THR A 44 5.49 9.46 -4.56
C THR A 44 4.51 9.98 -5.60
N PRO A 45 4.40 11.30 -5.83
CA PRO A 45 3.59 11.82 -6.93
C PRO A 45 4.17 11.44 -8.29
N VAL A 46 3.31 11.21 -9.27
CA VAL A 46 3.67 10.86 -10.66
C VAL A 46 3.00 11.84 -11.63
N PRO A 47 3.51 13.08 -11.75
CA PRO A 47 2.87 14.12 -12.59
C PRO A 47 2.73 13.72 -14.06
N ALA A 48 3.69 12.95 -14.59
CA ALA A 48 3.66 12.43 -15.96
C ALA A 48 2.48 11.47 -16.22
N ALA A 49 1.85 10.93 -15.18
CA ALA A 49 0.67 10.09 -15.31
C ALA A 49 -0.64 10.90 -15.35
N GLY A 50 -0.57 12.23 -15.41
CA GLY A 50 -1.72 13.13 -15.29
C GLY A 50 -2.15 13.30 -13.82
N GLY A 51 -3.40 13.73 -13.63
CA GLY A 51 -3.93 14.03 -12.31
C GLY A 51 -5.45 13.99 -12.25
N TYR A 52 -5.97 14.32 -11.09
CA TYR A 52 -7.40 14.37 -10.76
C TYR A 52 -7.63 15.59 -9.85
N PHE A 53 -8.67 16.39 -10.12
CA PHE A 53 -9.05 17.53 -9.26
C PHE A 53 -7.89 18.42 -8.78
N GLY A 54 -6.90 18.70 -9.65
CA GLY A 54 -5.74 19.53 -9.31
C GLY A 54 -4.60 18.83 -8.56
N ALA A 55 -4.68 17.52 -8.30
CA ALA A 55 -3.64 16.70 -7.69
C ALA A 55 -3.06 15.67 -8.69
N PRO A 56 -1.78 15.26 -8.56
CA PRO A 56 -1.20 14.21 -9.39
C PRO A 56 -1.70 12.83 -8.93
N TYR A 57 -1.56 11.81 -9.78
CA TYR A 57 -1.61 10.42 -9.29
C TYR A 57 -0.36 10.07 -8.47
N TYR A 58 -0.45 9.06 -7.63
CA TYR A 58 0.61 8.63 -6.74
C TYR A 58 1.02 7.17 -6.98
N ARG A 59 2.27 6.86 -6.68
CA ARG A 59 2.75 5.50 -6.45
C ARG A 59 2.92 5.28 -4.95
N ILE A 60 2.54 4.09 -4.48
CA ILE A 60 2.71 3.64 -3.11
C ILE A 60 3.66 2.44 -3.16
N ALA A 61 4.89 2.61 -2.68
CA ALA A 61 5.94 1.59 -2.79
C ALA A 61 6.50 1.22 -1.41
N ILE A 62 6.88 -0.04 -1.20
CA ILE A 62 7.58 -0.44 0.04
C ILE A 62 8.88 0.36 0.11
N ALA A 63 9.11 1.03 1.23
CA ALA A 63 10.22 1.95 1.43
C ALA A 63 11.56 1.26 1.18
N GLY A 64 12.45 1.93 0.42
CA GLY A 64 13.75 1.36 0.04
C GLY A 64 13.68 0.33 -1.10
N THR A 65 12.52 0.12 -1.74
CA THR A 65 12.36 -0.82 -2.85
C THR A 65 11.63 -0.20 -4.05
N SER A 66 11.66 -0.89 -5.19
CA SER A 66 10.81 -0.58 -6.35
C SER A 66 9.50 -1.38 -6.38
N ARG A 67 9.13 -2.03 -5.27
CA ARG A 67 7.94 -2.88 -5.17
C ARG A 67 6.73 -2.00 -4.81
N MET A 68 5.75 -1.94 -5.69
CA MET A 68 4.62 -0.99 -5.65
C MET A 68 3.29 -1.72 -5.43
N LEU A 69 2.39 -1.12 -4.65
CA LEU A 69 1.00 -1.55 -4.53
C LEU A 69 0.28 -1.37 -5.88
N ALA A 70 -0.43 -2.40 -6.33
CA ALA A 70 -1.15 -2.41 -7.59
C ALA A 70 -2.54 -3.04 -7.45
N ALA A 71 -3.49 -2.50 -8.21
CA ALA A 71 -4.83 -3.05 -8.37
C ALA A 71 -4.80 -4.26 -9.32
N THR A 72 -5.61 -5.27 -9.02
CA THR A 72 -5.74 -6.48 -9.84
C THR A 72 -7.08 -6.50 -10.60
N PRO A 73 -7.21 -7.28 -11.69
CA PRO A 73 -8.48 -7.40 -12.41
C PRO A 73 -9.65 -7.95 -11.61
N ASN A 74 -9.39 -8.74 -10.56
CA ASN A 74 -10.42 -9.32 -9.71
C ASN A 74 -10.84 -8.41 -8.54
N GLY A 75 -10.44 -7.14 -8.53
CA GLY A 75 -10.78 -6.21 -7.47
C GLY A 75 -10.02 -6.48 -6.17
N GLU A 76 -8.78 -6.96 -6.27
CA GLU A 76 -7.89 -7.18 -5.13
C GLU A 76 -6.66 -6.28 -5.24
N VAL A 77 -5.73 -6.43 -4.29
CA VAL A 77 -4.45 -5.73 -4.32
C VAL A 77 -3.28 -6.68 -4.11
N GLU A 78 -2.19 -6.35 -4.79
CA GLU A 78 -0.92 -7.06 -4.70
C GLU A 78 0.23 -6.06 -4.84
N THR A 79 1.45 -6.51 -4.63
CA THR A 79 2.64 -5.75 -4.98
C THR A 79 3.27 -6.27 -6.26
N ILE A 80 3.72 -5.34 -7.11
CA ILE A 80 4.43 -5.63 -8.37
C ILE A 80 5.76 -4.90 -8.41
N THR A 81 6.63 -5.28 -9.35
CA THR A 81 7.87 -4.53 -9.66
C THR A 81 7.71 -3.76 -10.99
N ALA A 82 8.60 -2.81 -11.25
CA ALA A 82 8.49 -1.90 -12.40
C ALA A 82 8.47 -2.60 -13.78
N ALA A 83 8.97 -3.82 -13.90
CA ALA A 83 9.04 -4.57 -15.15
C ALA A 83 7.66 -4.87 -15.77
N THR A 84 6.57 -4.76 -15.00
CA THR A 84 5.19 -5.08 -15.44
C THR A 84 4.23 -3.91 -15.29
N ALA A 85 4.73 -2.69 -15.05
CA ALA A 85 3.89 -1.58 -14.60
C ALA A 85 3.19 -0.85 -15.76
N GLY A 86 1.90 -1.13 -15.95
CA GLY A 86 0.96 -0.25 -16.63
C GLY A 86 0.45 0.86 -15.69
N ALA A 87 -0.84 1.19 -15.77
CA ALA A 87 -1.48 2.15 -14.85
C ALA A 87 -1.98 1.52 -13.53
N GLU A 88 -1.86 0.20 -13.38
CA GLU A 88 -2.27 -0.59 -12.18
C GLU A 88 -1.68 -0.10 -10.84
N PRO A 89 -0.41 0.38 -10.76
CA PRO A 89 0.17 0.87 -9.51
C PRO A 89 -0.02 2.37 -9.27
N LEU A 90 -0.96 3.00 -9.99
CA LEU A 90 -1.26 4.42 -9.83
C LEU A 90 -2.52 4.61 -9.00
N TRP A 91 -2.44 5.52 -8.02
CA TRP A 91 -3.48 5.74 -7.02
C TRP A 91 -3.87 7.21 -6.96
N GLN A 92 -5.16 7.45 -6.85
CA GLN A 92 -5.77 8.69 -6.38
C GLN A 92 -5.89 8.61 -4.85
N ILE A 93 -5.41 9.64 -4.17
CA ILE A 93 -5.48 9.79 -2.71
C ILE A 93 -6.26 11.07 -2.41
N ASP A 94 -7.46 10.91 -1.87
CA ASP A 94 -8.34 12.03 -1.53
C ASP A 94 -8.40 12.18 -0.02
N GLN A 95 -8.12 13.38 0.50
CA GLN A 95 -8.36 13.69 1.89
C GLN A 95 -9.86 13.92 2.12
N LEU A 96 -10.42 13.28 3.13
CA LEU A 96 -11.80 13.43 3.56
C LEU A 96 -11.93 14.57 4.59
N THR A 97 -13.16 15.00 4.86
CA THR A 97 -13.45 16.14 5.74
C THR A 97 -13.04 15.93 7.20
N ASP A 98 -12.87 14.68 7.62
CA ASP A 98 -12.38 14.30 8.95
C ASP A 98 -10.85 14.13 9.03
N GLY A 99 -10.14 14.40 7.94
CA GLY A 99 -8.69 14.26 7.84
C GLY A 99 -8.20 12.84 7.54
N SER A 100 -9.09 11.85 7.46
CA SER A 100 -8.76 10.52 6.91
C SER A 100 -8.64 10.58 5.38
N TYR A 101 -8.21 9.49 4.75
CA TYR A 101 -7.97 9.43 3.32
C TYR A 101 -8.75 8.29 2.67
N ARG A 102 -9.28 8.55 1.48
CA ARG A 102 -9.72 7.52 0.53
C ARG A 102 -8.58 7.24 -0.44
N ILE A 103 -8.28 5.97 -0.68
CA ILE A 103 -7.26 5.54 -1.64
C ILE A 103 -7.96 4.77 -2.77
N LYS A 104 -7.91 5.32 -3.98
CA LYS A 104 -8.61 4.80 -5.17
C LYS A 104 -7.59 4.44 -6.24
N PRO A 105 -7.67 3.27 -6.90
CA PRO A 105 -6.83 3.00 -8.06
C PRO A 105 -7.21 3.94 -9.22
N LYS A 106 -6.21 4.37 -9.99
CA LYS A 106 -6.45 5.10 -11.25
C LYS A 106 -7.23 4.25 -12.24
N VAL A 107 -6.92 2.96 -12.29
CA VAL A 107 -7.58 1.96 -13.12
C VAL A 107 -7.62 0.63 -12.38
N VAL A 108 -8.71 -0.11 -12.56
CA VAL A 108 -8.78 -1.52 -12.23
C VAL A 108 -8.71 -2.28 -13.56
N PRO A 109 -7.71 -3.13 -13.80
CA PRO A 109 -7.57 -3.79 -15.10
C PRO A 109 -8.82 -4.57 -15.50
N GLY A 110 -9.39 -4.27 -16.66
CA GLY A 110 -10.60 -4.96 -17.14
C GLY A 110 -11.90 -4.61 -16.41
N ASP A 111 -11.88 -3.63 -15.50
CA ASP A 111 -13.05 -3.20 -14.73
C ASP A 111 -13.16 -1.66 -14.70
N GLY A 112 -14.33 -1.14 -15.09
CA GLY A 112 -14.62 0.29 -15.12
C GLY A 112 -15.25 0.82 -13.83
N ARG A 113 -15.47 -0.02 -12.81
CA ARG A 113 -16.10 0.39 -11.55
C ARG A 113 -15.24 1.37 -10.77
N ASP A 114 -15.92 2.27 -10.07
CA ASP A 114 -15.29 3.18 -9.11
C ASP A 114 -15.08 2.47 -7.77
N LEU A 115 -13.91 1.83 -7.62
CA LEU A 115 -13.53 1.11 -6.41
C LEU A 115 -12.54 1.92 -5.57
N ALA A 116 -12.44 1.58 -4.29
CA ALA A 116 -11.45 2.10 -3.36
C ALA A 116 -10.84 0.96 -2.55
N LEU A 117 -9.65 1.20 -2.00
CA LEU A 117 -9.00 0.31 -1.06
C LEU A 117 -9.84 0.24 0.23
N VAL A 118 -10.25 -0.97 0.60
CA VAL A 118 -11.10 -1.24 1.76
C VAL A 118 -10.51 -2.40 2.55
N ALA A 119 -10.49 -2.27 3.88
CA ALA A 119 -10.15 -3.35 4.80
C ALA A 119 -11.39 -4.21 5.07
N ILE A 120 -11.37 -5.48 4.65
CA ILE A 120 -12.41 -6.45 5.03
C ILE A 120 -11.85 -7.37 6.11
N GLY A 121 -12.49 -7.35 7.27
CA GLY A 121 -12.01 -8.07 8.44
C GLY A 121 -10.68 -7.52 8.96
N ALA A 122 -9.91 -8.36 9.65
CA ALA A 122 -8.66 -7.94 10.30
C ALA A 122 -7.43 -7.98 9.39
N SER A 123 -7.47 -8.74 8.28
CA SER A 123 -6.26 -9.10 7.53
C SER A 123 -6.32 -8.88 6.03
N THR A 124 -7.49 -8.64 5.43
CA THR A 124 -7.63 -8.67 3.97
C THR A 124 -7.96 -7.29 3.41
N PRO A 125 -7.01 -6.64 2.71
CA PRO A 125 -7.33 -5.47 1.90
C PRO A 125 -7.92 -5.92 0.56
N THR A 126 -8.91 -5.18 0.06
CA THR A 126 -9.56 -5.43 -1.24
C THR A 126 -9.95 -4.13 -1.92
N LEU A 127 -10.47 -4.21 -3.15
CA LEU A 127 -11.08 -3.08 -3.85
C LEU A 127 -12.61 -3.24 -3.89
N ALA A 128 -13.32 -2.33 -3.22
CA ALA A 128 -14.77 -2.34 -3.14
C ALA A 128 -15.34 -0.92 -3.37
N ALA A 129 -16.66 -0.83 -3.58
CA ALA A 129 -17.33 0.47 -3.65
C ALA A 129 -17.11 1.22 -2.33
N PHE A 130 -16.75 2.50 -2.42
CA PHE A 130 -16.48 3.32 -1.25
C PHE A 130 -17.78 3.72 -0.54
N ASP A 131 -17.94 3.29 0.72
CA ASP A 131 -18.98 3.77 1.61
C ASP A 131 -18.38 4.80 2.59
N PRO A 132 -18.72 6.10 2.49
CA PRO A 132 -18.21 7.11 3.40
C PRO A 132 -18.67 6.88 4.85
N ALA A 133 -19.76 6.17 5.13
CA ALA A 133 -20.17 5.88 6.49
C ALA A 133 -19.31 4.77 7.14
N SER A 134 -18.65 3.95 6.33
CA SER A 134 -17.85 2.82 6.80
C SER A 134 -16.41 3.24 7.15
N PRO A 135 -15.87 2.83 8.30
CA PRO A 135 -14.47 3.06 8.62
C PRO A 135 -13.51 2.22 7.75
N ALA A 136 -14.00 1.14 7.13
CA ALA A 136 -13.18 0.18 6.39
C ALA A 136 -12.46 0.77 5.17
N GLY A 137 -13.01 1.83 4.56
CA GLY A 137 -12.40 2.53 3.43
C GLY A 137 -11.64 3.81 3.82
N ARG A 138 -11.51 4.11 5.12
CA ARG A 138 -10.90 5.34 5.63
C ARG A 138 -9.51 5.05 6.17
N TRP A 139 -8.50 5.54 5.48
CA TRP A 139 -7.09 5.29 5.78
C TRP A 139 -6.43 6.47 6.50
N THR A 140 -5.37 6.19 7.25
CA THR A 140 -4.50 7.23 7.81
C THR A 140 -3.04 6.95 7.47
N PHE A 141 -2.25 8.00 7.28
CA PHE A 141 -0.81 7.88 7.09
C PHE A 141 -0.09 8.26 8.38
N LYS A 142 0.79 7.38 8.85
CA LYS A 142 1.64 7.61 10.02
C LYS A 142 3.09 7.66 9.57
N ARG A 143 3.84 8.61 10.12
CA ARG A 143 5.29 8.59 9.96
C ARG A 143 5.87 7.47 10.85
N PRO A 144 6.92 6.78 10.41
CA PRO A 144 7.64 5.81 11.24
C PRO A 144 8.15 6.44 12.53
#